data_AF-A0A0F3GRR8-F1
#
_entry.id   AF-A0A0F3GRR8-F1
#
_cell.length_a   1.000
_cell.length_b   1.000
_cell.length_c   1.000
_cell.angle_alpha   90.00
_cell.angle_beta   90.00
_cell.angle_gamma   90.00
#
_symmetry.space_group_name_H-M   'P 1'
#
loop_
_entity.id
_entity.type
_entity.pdbx_description
1 polymer ?
#
loop_
_entity_poly.entity_id
_entity_poly.type
_entity_poly.pdbx_seq_one_letter_code
_entity_poly.pdbx_strand_id
1 'polypeptide(L)'
;MGMSSYLKGHSQIEIEYVLKAATYVVAALAYLSVCRYIGLVYGVLFIALTGLSVYLEYGKRYFVPRWLINFLSVSVILLSFYRVYTEDLLEPTVETLAILLAIKFLEEKKFRDYMQIYMLSVFLLTGSALLSLDFIFMLFFILIFFLVSTSIVLLTYHTESPLLRLDKDSLYKIMTRSMLIPLMSIPLTALIFLVLPRTSFHFLGFLGRTAVGRAGFADNVLLGDVSNIQLDSSIIFRAPSAAIMSSFFLASPSP
;
A
#
# COMPACT_ATOMS: atom_id res chain seq x y z
N MET A 1 -24.29 -42.32 41.57
CA MET A 1 -23.43 -42.80 40.46
C MET A 1 -23.02 -41.57 39.65
N GLY A 2 -22.18 -40.69 40.22
CA GLY A 2 -20.72 -40.77 40.13
C GLY A 2 -20.27 -39.96 38.91
N MET A 3 -20.32 -38.63 38.96
CA MET A 3 -19.13 -37.77 39.15
C MET A 3 -17.95 -38.19 38.25
N SER A 4 -18.08 -38.03 36.92
CA SER A 4 -17.01 -38.35 35.97
C SER A 4 -17.20 -37.68 34.59
N SER A 5 -17.55 -36.39 34.55
CA SER A 5 -17.32 -35.57 33.35
C SER A 5 -16.16 -34.61 33.62
N TYR A 6 -14.99 -35.23 33.68
CA TYR A 6 -13.66 -34.66 33.84
C TYR A 6 -13.45 -33.40 32.97
N LEU A 7 -13.40 -32.26 33.65
CA LEU A 7 -12.43 -31.17 33.48
C LEU A 7 -11.60 -31.25 32.19
N LYS A 8 -12.21 -30.90 31.05
CA LYS A 8 -11.44 -30.45 29.89
C LYS A 8 -10.88 -29.09 30.30
N GLY A 9 -9.60 -29.07 30.68
CA GLY A 9 -8.86 -27.84 30.93
C GLY A 9 -8.80 -27.04 29.64
N HIS A 10 -9.87 -26.28 29.37
CA HIS A 10 -9.92 -25.33 28.27
C HIS A 10 -8.86 -24.28 28.58
N SER A 11 -7.72 -24.37 27.91
CA SER A 11 -6.69 -23.35 27.95
C SER A 11 -7.30 -22.09 27.35
N GLN A 12 -7.89 -21.27 28.20
CA GLN A 12 -8.48 -19.99 27.86
C GLN A 12 -7.36 -19.05 27.40
N ILE A 13 -7.43 -18.60 26.15
CA ILE A 13 -6.47 -17.63 25.62
C ILE A 13 -7.15 -16.26 25.61
N GLU A 14 -6.47 -15.25 26.15
CA GLU A 14 -6.97 -13.87 26.10
C GLU A 14 -6.77 -13.34 24.68
N ILE A 15 -7.83 -12.78 24.09
CA ILE A 15 -7.82 -12.26 22.72
C ILE A 15 -6.75 -11.18 22.54
N GLU A 16 -6.47 -10.42 23.59
CA GLU A 16 -5.45 -9.37 23.57
C GLU A 16 -4.08 -9.92 23.16
N TYR A 17 -3.64 -11.07 23.71
CA TYR A 17 -2.35 -11.65 23.35
C TYR A 17 -2.33 -12.14 21.90
N VAL A 18 -3.43 -12.75 21.44
CA VAL A 18 -3.56 -13.24 20.05
C VAL A 18 -3.53 -12.07 19.07
N LEU A 19 -4.26 -11.00 19.37
CA LEU A 19 -4.28 -9.77 18.59
C LEU A 19 -2.88 -9.15 18.53
N LYS A 20 -2.22 -8.96 19.68
CA LYS A 20 -0.86 -8.40 19.75
C LYS A 20 0.12 -9.23 18.94
N ALA A 21 0.10 -10.56 19.10
CA ALA A 21 0.96 -11.47 18.35
C ALA A 21 0.71 -11.35 16.84
N ALA A 22 -0.56 -11.34 16.40
CA ALA A 22 -0.91 -11.13 15.00
C ALA A 22 -0.40 -9.78 14.48
N THR A 23 -0.53 -8.70 15.26
CA THR A 23 -0.01 -7.36 14.91
C THR A 23 1.51 -7.36 14.73
N TYR A 24 2.26 -7.99 15.63
CA TYR A 24 3.72 -8.11 15.48
C TYR A 24 4.11 -8.94 14.25
N VAL A 25 3.38 -10.03 13.96
CA VAL A 25 3.61 -10.86 12.76
C VAL A 25 3.34 -10.05 11.48
N VAL A 26 2.24 -9.30 11.43
CA VAL A 26 1.91 -8.41 10.29
C VAL A 26 3.04 -7.41 10.05
N ALA A 27 3.49 -6.71 11.10
CA ALA A 27 4.55 -5.72 10.98
C ALA A 27 5.90 -6.34 10.59
N ALA A 28 6.24 -7.51 11.12
CA ALA A 28 7.45 -8.23 10.75
C ALA A 28 7.45 -8.62 9.27
N LEU A 29 6.32 -9.15 8.76
CA LEU A 29 6.18 -9.48 7.33
C LEU A 29 6.20 -8.23 6.44
N ALA A 30 5.58 -7.14 6.89
CA ALA A 30 5.62 -5.86 6.17
C ALA A 30 7.05 -5.32 6.06
N TYR A 31 7.82 -5.33 7.15
CA TYR A 31 9.23 -4.95 7.12
C TYR A 31 10.07 -5.92 6.27
N LEU A 32 9.84 -7.23 6.38
CA LEU A 32 10.57 -8.24 5.59
C LEU A 32 10.34 -8.08 4.07
N SER A 33 9.19 -7.55 3.66
CA SER A 33 8.93 -7.25 2.24
C SER A 33 9.87 -6.18 1.68
N VAL A 34 10.30 -5.23 2.51
CA VAL A 34 11.14 -4.09 2.11
C VAL A 34 12.57 -4.14 2.63
N CYS A 35 12.92 -5.08 3.51
CA CYS A 35 14.19 -5.07 4.24
C CYS A 35 15.44 -5.11 3.33
N ARG A 36 15.30 -5.63 2.10
CA ARG A 36 16.39 -5.67 1.11
C ARG A 36 16.69 -4.31 0.47
N TYR A 37 15.74 -3.37 0.54
CA TYR A 37 15.82 -2.04 -0.06
C TYR A 37 16.12 -0.96 0.98
N ILE A 38 16.11 -1.31 2.26
CA ILE A 38 16.35 -0.39 3.38
C ILE A 38 17.84 -0.38 3.71
N GLY A 39 18.41 0.82 3.90
CA GLY A 39 19.79 0.97 4.33
C GLY A 39 20.05 0.32 5.69
N LEU A 40 21.29 -0.18 5.89
CA LEU A 40 21.67 -0.93 7.09
C LEU A 40 21.34 -0.18 8.39
N VAL A 41 21.59 1.14 8.42
CA VAL A 41 21.31 2.00 9.58
C VAL A 41 19.82 1.96 9.96
N TYR A 42 18.92 2.12 9.00
CA TYR A 42 17.47 2.08 9.22
C TYR A 42 16.99 0.69 9.59
N GLY A 43 17.59 -0.35 9.02
CA GLY A 43 17.27 -1.72 9.39
C GLY A 43 17.67 -2.07 10.83
N VAL A 44 18.86 -1.64 11.27
CA VAL A 44 19.30 -1.77 12.67
C VAL A 44 18.40 -0.97 13.60
N LEU A 45 18.03 0.26 13.23
CA LEU A 45 17.10 1.09 14.01
C LEU A 45 15.72 0.43 14.14
N PHE A 46 15.19 -0.15 13.05
CA PHE A 46 13.92 -0.87 13.07
C PHE A 46 13.95 -2.03 14.07
N ILE A 47 14.99 -2.87 13.98
CA ILE A 47 15.15 -4.03 14.88
C ILE A 47 15.35 -3.57 16.33
N ALA A 48 16.15 -2.51 16.56
CA ALA A 48 16.40 -1.97 17.89
C ALA A 48 15.12 -1.41 18.52
N LEU A 49 14.33 -0.63 17.79
CA LEU A 49 13.08 -0.03 18.27
C LEU A 49 12.00 -1.07 18.51
N THR A 50 11.83 -2.04 17.59
CA THR A 50 10.86 -3.13 17.79
C THR A 50 11.28 -4.05 18.94
N GLY A 51 12.57 -4.37 19.07
CA GLY A 51 13.13 -5.12 20.20
C GLY A 51 12.94 -4.38 21.53
N LEU A 52 13.17 -3.06 21.56
CA LEU A 52 12.90 -2.21 22.71
C LEU A 52 11.42 -2.22 23.08
N SER A 53 10.52 -2.15 22.10
CA SER A 53 9.08 -2.26 22.34
C SER A 53 8.70 -3.57 23.01
N VAL A 54 9.20 -4.70 22.50
CA VAL A 54 8.95 -6.03 23.08
C VAL A 54 9.52 -6.09 24.50
N TYR A 55 10.74 -5.59 24.74
CA TYR A 55 11.36 -5.55 26.06
C TYR A 55 10.56 -4.70 27.06
N LEU A 56 10.09 -3.52 26.65
CA LEU A 56 9.29 -2.63 27.49
C LEU A 56 7.91 -3.20 27.81
N GLU A 57 7.26 -3.82 26.82
CA GLU A 57 5.91 -4.38 26.93
C GLU A 57 5.90 -5.63 27.84
N TYR A 58 6.84 -6.56 27.66
CA TYR A 58 6.88 -7.82 28.44
C TYR A 58 7.71 -7.73 29.72
N GLY A 59 8.75 -6.90 29.77
CA GLY A 59 9.65 -6.80 30.92
C GLY A 59 9.17 -5.83 31.98
N LYS A 60 8.87 -4.58 31.61
CA LYS A 60 8.56 -3.50 32.55
C LYS A 60 7.10 -3.03 32.53
N ARG A 61 6.29 -3.52 31.57
CA ARG A 61 4.93 -3.02 31.28
C ARG A 61 4.87 -1.49 31.22
N TYR A 62 5.93 -0.90 30.66
CA TYR A 62 6.09 0.54 30.59
C TYR A 62 5.86 1.00 29.15
N PHE A 63 5.00 1.98 28.95
CA PHE A 63 4.74 2.56 27.63
C PHE A 63 5.30 3.96 27.56
N VAL A 64 5.83 4.33 26.40
CA VAL A 64 6.38 5.68 26.19
C VAL A 64 5.21 6.67 26.06
N PRO A 65 5.29 7.87 26.68
CA PRO A 65 4.23 8.86 26.59
C PRO A 65 3.98 9.29 25.13
N ARG A 66 2.70 9.42 24.78
CA ARG A 66 2.24 9.68 23.39
C ARG A 66 2.84 10.93 22.76
N TRP A 67 3.05 11.99 23.54
CA TRP A 67 3.64 13.22 23.04
C TRP A 67 5.08 13.02 22.54
N LEU A 68 5.87 12.18 23.21
CA LEU A 68 7.24 11.89 22.80
C LEU A 68 7.28 11.06 21.51
N ILE A 69 6.42 10.04 21.40
CA ILE A 69 6.28 9.23 20.19
C ILE A 69 5.82 10.09 19.00
N ASN A 70 4.87 10.99 19.20
CA ASN A 70 4.41 11.92 18.16
C ASN A 70 5.51 12.89 17.75
N PHE A 71 6.23 13.47 18.71
CA PHE A 71 7.35 14.38 18.43
C PHE A 71 8.45 13.66 17.64
N LEU A 72 8.79 12.43 18.04
CA LEU A 72 9.75 11.59 17.33
C LEU A 72 9.26 11.29 15.91
N SER A 73 7.98 10.90 15.75
CA SER A 73 7.38 10.60 14.44
C SER A 73 7.43 11.81 13.50
N VAL A 74 7.05 12.99 13.98
CA VAL A 74 7.13 14.24 13.21
C VAL A 74 8.59 14.55 12.84
N SER A 75 9.53 14.36 13.77
CA SER A 75 10.95 14.57 13.52
C SER A 75 11.48 13.66 12.41
N VAL A 76 11.15 12.36 12.43
CA VAL A 76 11.55 11.42 11.35
C VAL A 76 10.95 11.84 10.01
N ILE A 77 9.69 12.25 9.97
CA ILE A 77 9.04 12.73 8.75
C ILE A 77 9.74 13.98 8.20
N LEU A 78 10.06 14.96 9.05
CA LEU A 78 10.76 16.18 8.64
C LEU A 78 12.17 15.89 8.09
N LEU A 79 12.90 14.96 8.73
CA LEU A 79 14.19 14.51 8.22
C LEU A 79 14.07 13.81 6.87
N SER A 80 13.01 13.02 6.66
CA SER A 80 12.71 12.40 5.37
C SER A 80 12.48 13.43 4.27
N PHE A 81 11.75 14.51 4.56
CA PHE A 81 11.52 15.57 3.57
C PHE A 81 12.82 16.23 3.11
N TYR A 82 13.78 16.41 4.01
CA TYR A 82 15.10 16.92 3.64
C TYR A 82 15.85 15.96 2.72
N ARG A 83 15.78 14.65 2.98
CA ARG A 83 16.48 13.63 2.19
C ARG A 83 15.85 13.35 0.83
N VAL A 84 14.52 13.43 0.74
CA VAL A 84 13.77 13.33 -0.53
C VAL A 84 14.13 14.44 -1.50
N TYR A 85 14.55 15.61 -1.00
CA TYR A 85 15.04 16.68 -1.87
C TYR A 85 16.39 16.34 -2.53
N THR A 86 17.20 15.50 -1.89
CA THR A 86 18.57 15.18 -2.32
C THR A 86 18.71 13.83 -3.02
N GLU A 87 17.82 12.89 -2.77
CA GLU A 87 17.83 11.51 -3.28
C GLU A 87 16.52 11.17 -4.00
N ASP A 88 16.40 9.97 -4.56
CA ASP A 88 15.14 9.48 -5.11
C ASP A 88 14.04 9.42 -4.04
N LEU A 89 12.80 9.74 -4.43
CA LEU A 89 11.66 9.84 -3.52
C LEU A 89 11.32 8.53 -2.78
N LEU A 90 11.53 7.39 -3.43
CA LEU A 90 10.96 6.11 -3.00
C LEU A 90 11.68 5.52 -1.79
N GLU A 91 13.02 5.46 -1.80
CA GLU A 91 13.79 4.82 -0.74
C GLU A 91 13.62 5.54 0.62
N PRO A 92 13.82 6.87 0.76
CA PRO A 92 13.65 7.57 2.02
C PRO A 92 12.21 7.47 2.56
N THR A 93 11.22 7.37 1.67
CA THR A 93 9.81 7.19 2.04
C THR A 93 9.58 5.82 2.69
N VAL A 94 10.11 4.74 2.09
CA VAL A 94 9.97 3.38 2.63
C VAL A 94 10.73 3.23 3.94
N GLU A 95 11.94 3.79 4.04
CA GLU A 95 12.72 3.80 5.28
C GLU A 95 11.97 4.55 6.39
N THR A 96 11.37 5.70 6.08
CA THR A 96 10.57 6.47 7.02
C THR A 96 9.33 5.71 7.47
N LEU A 97 8.60 5.07 6.55
CA LEU A 97 7.46 4.22 6.90
C LEU A 97 7.85 3.07 7.84
N ALA A 98 9.03 2.46 7.62
CA ALA A 98 9.54 1.38 8.46
C ALA A 98 9.83 1.89 9.87
N ILE A 99 10.52 3.03 9.99
CA ILE A 99 10.81 3.63 11.29
C ILE A 99 9.54 4.09 12.01
N LEU A 100 8.58 4.70 11.30
CA LEU A 100 7.28 5.07 11.88
C LEU A 100 6.53 3.83 12.40
N LEU A 101 6.56 2.72 11.66
CA LEU A 101 5.98 1.46 12.11
C LEU A 101 6.64 0.97 13.40
N ALA A 102 7.99 1.00 13.47
CA ALA A 102 8.73 0.59 14.67
C ALA A 102 8.43 1.50 15.87
N ILE A 103 8.45 2.82 15.68
CA ILE A 103 8.13 3.82 16.71
C ILE A 103 6.71 3.59 17.25
N LYS A 104 5.77 3.24 16.38
CA LYS A 104 4.37 3.05 16.77
C LYS A 104 4.17 1.90 17.76
N PHE A 105 5.06 0.91 17.77
CA PHE A 105 4.99 -0.20 18.72
C PHE A 105 5.31 0.20 20.18
N LEU A 106 6.10 1.26 20.40
CA LEU A 106 6.51 1.74 21.73
C LEU A 106 5.38 2.41 22.53
N GLU A 107 4.29 2.79 21.86
CA GLU A 107 3.12 3.42 22.48
C GLU A 107 2.16 2.36 23.05
N GLU A 108 1.38 2.74 24.07
CA GLU A 108 0.24 1.95 24.52
C GLU A 108 -0.81 1.84 23.40
N LYS A 109 -1.14 0.61 23.02
CA LYS A 109 -1.95 0.31 21.82
C LYS A 109 -3.44 0.44 22.14
N LYS A 110 -4.10 1.51 21.70
CA LYS A 110 -5.57 1.61 21.61
C LYS A 110 -6.07 1.13 20.25
N PHE A 111 -7.37 1.01 20.07
CA PHE A 111 -8.00 0.64 18.79
C PHE A 111 -7.43 1.43 17.59
N ARG A 112 -7.33 2.76 17.73
CA ARG A 112 -6.75 3.64 16.71
C ARG A 112 -5.29 3.30 16.39
N ASP A 113 -4.52 2.91 17.40
CA ASP A 113 -3.10 2.62 17.26
C ASP A 113 -2.89 1.30 16.48
N TYR A 114 -3.73 0.28 16.70
CA TYR A 114 -3.75 -0.94 15.87
C TYR A 114 -4.07 -0.64 14.41
N MET A 115 -5.11 0.17 14.14
CA MET A 115 -5.46 0.56 12.77
C MET A 115 -4.33 1.31 12.07
N GLN A 116 -3.60 2.17 12.80
CA GLN A 116 -2.42 2.85 12.27
C GLN A 116 -1.27 1.87 11.95
N ILE A 117 -1.03 0.88 12.80
CA ILE A 117 -0.03 -0.18 12.53
C ILE A 117 -0.39 -0.96 11.27
N TYR A 118 -1.66 -1.36 11.10
CA TYR A 118 -2.11 -2.06 9.90
C TYR A 118 -2.01 -1.18 8.65
N MET A 119 -2.36 0.10 8.75
CA MET A 119 -2.20 1.06 7.65
C MET A 119 -0.73 1.22 7.25
N LEU A 120 0.17 1.41 8.22
CA LEU A 120 1.62 1.51 7.95
C LEU A 120 2.18 0.21 7.35
N SER A 121 1.69 -0.95 7.79
CA SER A 121 2.09 -2.25 7.24
C SER A 121 1.66 -2.41 5.77
N VAL A 122 0.44 -1.98 5.44
CA VAL A 122 -0.05 -1.97 4.05
C VAL A 122 0.70 -0.93 3.21
N PHE A 123 1.02 0.25 3.75
CA PHE A 123 1.83 1.24 3.04
C PHE A 123 3.27 0.77 2.78
N LEU A 124 3.89 0.05 3.70
CA LEU A 124 5.18 -0.60 3.46
C LEU A 124 5.10 -1.64 2.35
N LEU A 125 4.05 -2.46 2.35
CA LEU A 125 3.81 -3.40 1.27
C LEU A 125 3.61 -2.68 -0.07
N THR A 126 2.88 -1.56 -0.10
CA THR A 126 2.76 -0.71 -1.30
C THR A 126 4.11 -0.17 -1.74
N GLY A 127 4.95 0.27 -0.79
CA GLY A 127 6.34 0.66 -1.06
C GLY A 127 7.15 -0.47 -1.69
N SER A 128 7.03 -1.69 -1.17
CA SER A 128 7.64 -2.89 -1.77
C SER A 128 7.15 -3.13 -3.20
N ALA A 129 5.87 -2.91 -3.48
CA ALA A 129 5.29 -3.08 -4.83
C ALA A 129 5.87 -2.07 -5.83
N LEU A 130 6.11 -0.83 -5.38
CA LEU A 130 6.70 0.23 -6.20
C LEU A 130 8.18 -0.03 -6.50
N LEU A 131 8.90 -0.62 -5.55
CA LEU A 131 10.32 -0.97 -5.71
C LEU A 131 10.51 -2.23 -6.58
N SER A 132 9.64 -3.23 -6.43
CA SER A 132 9.73 -4.47 -7.22
C SER A 132 8.41 -5.25 -7.25
N LEU A 133 7.99 -5.68 -8.44
CA LEU A 133 6.82 -6.53 -8.67
C LEU A 133 7.23 -7.97 -9.04
N ASP A 134 7.76 -8.71 -8.06
CA ASP A 134 8.23 -10.09 -8.24
C ASP A 134 7.32 -11.13 -7.55
N PHE A 135 7.55 -12.42 -7.82
CA PHE A 135 6.88 -13.53 -7.14
C PHE A 135 7.02 -13.48 -5.61
N ILE A 136 8.15 -13.01 -5.10
CA ILE A 136 8.37 -12.86 -3.65
C ILE A 136 7.45 -11.79 -3.07
N PHE A 137 7.27 -10.66 -3.77
CA PHE A 137 6.32 -9.63 -3.37
C PHE A 137 4.89 -10.19 -3.31
N MET A 138 4.48 -10.97 -4.31
CA MET A 138 3.16 -11.60 -4.34
C MET A 138 2.90 -12.48 -3.10
N LEU A 139 3.91 -13.23 -2.64
CA LEU A 139 3.81 -14.01 -1.41
C LEU A 139 3.53 -13.12 -0.19
N PHE A 140 4.30 -12.03 -0.02
CA PHE A 140 4.08 -11.07 1.07
C PHE A 140 2.71 -10.39 0.98
N PHE A 141 2.28 -10.05 -0.24
CA PHE A 141 0.97 -9.47 -0.47
C PHE A 141 -0.14 -10.38 0.03
N ILE A 142 -0.13 -11.66 -0.36
CA ILE A 142 -1.14 -12.64 0.08
C ILE A 142 -1.12 -12.78 1.60
N LEU A 143 0.06 -12.98 2.20
CA LEU A 143 0.19 -13.16 3.65
C LEU A 143 -0.33 -11.96 4.43
N ILE A 144 0.10 -10.74 4.08
CA ILE A 144 -0.31 -9.52 4.76
C ILE A 144 -1.80 -9.25 4.54
N PHE A 145 -2.32 -9.47 3.33
CA PHE A 145 -3.75 -9.28 3.03
C PHE A 145 -4.65 -10.12 3.94
N PHE A 146 -4.37 -11.43 4.05
CA PHE A 146 -5.14 -12.33 4.93
C PHE A 146 -4.92 -12.03 6.41
N LEU A 147 -3.69 -11.74 6.83
CA LEU A 147 -3.37 -11.44 8.22
C LEU A 147 -3.99 -10.13 8.69
N VAL A 148 -3.92 -9.05 7.91
CA VAL A 148 -4.53 -7.76 8.24
C VAL A 148 -6.06 -7.92 8.31
N SER A 149 -6.67 -8.59 7.34
CA SER A 149 -8.12 -8.87 7.35
C SER A 149 -8.53 -9.60 8.63
N THR A 150 -7.81 -10.67 8.99
CA THR A 150 -8.08 -11.43 10.22
C THR A 150 -7.82 -10.61 11.48
N SER A 151 -6.78 -9.79 11.48
CA SER A 151 -6.40 -8.94 12.62
C SER A 151 -7.40 -7.83 12.88
N ILE A 152 -8.05 -7.28 11.83
CA ILE A 152 -9.15 -6.33 11.96
C ILE A 152 -10.37 -7.00 12.62
N VAL A 153 -10.72 -8.22 12.21
CA VAL A 153 -11.82 -8.95 12.86
C VAL A 153 -11.51 -9.22 14.33
N LEU A 154 -10.29 -9.67 14.65
CA LEU A 154 -9.85 -9.86 16.04
C LEU A 154 -9.88 -8.55 16.84
N LEU A 155 -9.50 -7.43 16.22
CA LEU A 155 -9.54 -6.12 16.84
C LEU A 155 -10.97 -5.70 17.21
N THR A 156 -11.96 -6.00 16.35
CA THR A 156 -13.38 -5.76 16.65
C THR A 156 -13.81 -6.54 17.90
N TYR A 157 -13.49 -7.84 17.98
CA TYR A 157 -13.82 -8.66 19.17
C TYR A 157 -13.16 -8.12 20.45
N HIS A 158 -11.89 -7.72 20.37
CA HIS A 158 -11.18 -7.15 21.50
C HIS A 158 -11.79 -5.81 21.96
N THR A 159 -12.32 -5.01 21.03
CA THR A 159 -12.92 -3.71 21.35
C THR A 159 -14.27 -3.86 22.03
N GLU A 160 -15.10 -4.79 21.58
CA GLU A 160 -16.41 -5.08 22.18
C GLU A 160 -16.27 -5.78 23.54
N SER A 161 -15.23 -6.59 23.71
CA SER A 161 -15.06 -7.42 24.90
C SER A 161 -13.57 -7.67 25.21
N PRO A 162 -12.89 -6.71 25.86
CA PRO A 162 -11.43 -6.77 26.06
C PRO A 162 -10.99 -7.91 26.98
N LEU A 163 -11.85 -8.31 27.93
CA LEU A 163 -11.64 -9.43 28.85
C LEU A 163 -12.14 -10.77 28.30
N LEU A 164 -12.53 -10.84 27.01
CA LEU A 164 -13.06 -12.07 26.43
C LEU A 164 -11.96 -13.13 26.40
N ARG A 165 -12.21 -14.18 27.16
CA ARG A 165 -11.41 -15.40 27.17
C ARG A 165 -12.10 -16.38 26.25
N LEU A 166 -11.39 -16.77 25.20
CA LEU A 166 -11.91 -17.73 24.24
C LEU A 166 -11.19 -19.05 24.40
N ASP A 167 -11.97 -20.11 24.27
CA ASP A 167 -11.43 -21.43 24.07
C ASP A 167 -10.72 -21.51 22.70
N LYS A 168 -9.73 -22.39 22.61
CA LYS A 168 -8.94 -22.60 21.37
C LYS A 168 -9.83 -22.95 20.18
N ASP A 169 -10.87 -23.75 20.40
CA ASP A 169 -11.81 -24.16 19.35
C ASP A 169 -12.61 -22.96 18.81
N SER A 170 -12.98 -22.03 19.70
CA SER A 170 -13.67 -20.78 19.31
C SER A 170 -12.75 -19.83 18.57
N LEU A 171 -11.50 -19.68 19.03
CA LEU A 171 -10.49 -18.88 18.33
C LEU A 171 -10.22 -19.41 16.92
N TYR A 172 -10.03 -20.73 16.79
CA TYR A 172 -9.79 -21.36 15.49
C TYR A 172 -10.97 -21.12 14.53
N LYS A 173 -12.21 -21.23 15.03
CA LYS A 173 -13.41 -20.89 14.25
C LYS A 173 -13.40 -19.43 13.81
N ILE A 174 -13.08 -18.49 14.71
CA ILE A 174 -13.00 -17.06 14.36
C ILE A 174 -11.93 -16.82 13.30
N MET A 175 -10.72 -17.36 13.45
CA MET A 175 -9.65 -17.17 12.47
C MET A 175 -10.03 -17.76 11.10
N THR A 176 -10.58 -18.97 11.07
CA THR A 176 -11.00 -19.64 9.83
C THR A 176 -12.12 -18.86 9.13
N ARG A 177 -13.12 -18.40 9.89
CA ARG A 177 -14.23 -17.59 9.35
C ARG A 177 -13.75 -16.22 8.87
N SER A 178 -12.79 -15.61 9.57
CA SER A 178 -12.23 -14.33 9.18
C SER A 178 -11.44 -14.42 7.88
N MET A 179 -10.72 -15.52 7.65
CA MET A 179 -10.04 -15.78 6.37
C MET A 179 -11.00 -16.05 5.20
N LEU A 180 -12.21 -16.55 5.49
CA LEU A 180 -13.24 -16.72 4.45
C LEU A 180 -13.77 -15.39 3.91
N ILE A 181 -13.80 -14.33 4.72
CA ILE A 181 -14.29 -13.01 4.31
C ILE A 181 -13.51 -12.45 3.10
N PRO A 182 -12.18 -12.28 3.14
CA PRO A 182 -11.40 -11.82 1.99
C PRO A 182 -11.39 -12.82 0.85
N LEU A 183 -11.55 -14.12 1.13
CA LEU A 183 -11.66 -15.13 0.06
C LEU A 183 -12.96 -14.94 -0.75
N MET A 184 -14.06 -14.64 -0.07
CA MET A 184 -15.35 -14.34 -0.70
C MET A 184 -15.37 -13.00 -1.44
N SER A 185 -14.44 -12.07 -1.13
CA SER A 185 -14.34 -10.81 -1.90
C SER A 185 -13.74 -11.02 -3.29
N ILE A 186 -12.90 -12.04 -3.51
CA ILE A 186 -12.27 -12.32 -4.81
C ILE A 186 -13.31 -12.58 -5.92
N PRO A 187 -14.27 -13.52 -5.79
CA PRO A 187 -15.27 -13.75 -6.83
C PRO A 187 -16.19 -12.54 -7.01
N LEU A 188 -16.48 -11.80 -5.93
CA LEU A 188 -17.25 -10.56 -6.01
C LEU A 188 -16.51 -9.51 -6.86
N THR A 189 -15.21 -9.30 -6.62
CA THR A 189 -14.38 -8.42 -7.44
C THR A 189 -14.31 -8.91 -8.89
N ALA A 190 -14.15 -10.21 -9.13
CA ALA A 190 -14.15 -10.77 -10.48
C ALA A 190 -15.50 -10.53 -11.20
N LEU A 191 -16.62 -10.67 -10.49
CA LEU A 191 -17.95 -10.34 -10.99
C LEU A 191 -18.08 -8.86 -11.32
N ILE A 192 -17.58 -7.97 -10.44
CA ILE A 192 -17.54 -6.52 -10.71
C ILE A 192 -16.71 -6.24 -11.98
N PHE A 193 -15.56 -6.89 -12.15
CA PHE A 193 -14.72 -6.77 -13.36
C PHE A 193 -15.41 -7.29 -14.64
N LEU A 194 -16.29 -8.29 -14.52
CA LEU A 194 -17.07 -8.80 -15.66
C LEU A 194 -18.23 -7.85 -16.00
N VAL A 195 -18.94 -7.37 -14.99
CA VAL A 195 -20.12 -6.48 -15.12
C VAL A 195 -19.72 -5.08 -15.56
N LEU A 196 -18.57 -4.59 -15.11
CA LEU A 196 -17.99 -3.33 -15.55
C LEU A 196 -16.99 -3.63 -16.69
N PRO A 197 -17.43 -3.68 -17.97
CA PRO A 197 -16.48 -3.72 -19.08
C PRO A 197 -15.54 -2.53 -18.89
N ARG A 198 -14.23 -2.71 -19.00
CA ARG A 198 -13.24 -1.64 -18.79
C ARG A 198 -13.64 -0.41 -19.61
N THR A 199 -14.36 0.52 -19.00
CA THR A 199 -14.93 1.67 -19.68
C THR A 199 -13.85 2.74 -19.70
N SER A 200 -13.55 3.26 -20.88
CA SER A 200 -12.67 4.43 -21.03
C SER A 200 -13.24 5.69 -20.36
N PHE A 201 -14.49 5.64 -19.89
CA PHE A 201 -15.13 6.69 -19.10
C PHE A 201 -14.58 6.70 -17.67
N HIS A 202 -13.51 7.48 -17.49
CA HIS A 202 -13.08 7.92 -16.18
C HIS A 202 -14.20 8.78 -15.56
N PHE A 203 -14.90 8.27 -14.56
CA PHE A 203 -15.91 9.04 -13.81
C PHE A 203 -15.31 10.30 -13.13
N LEU A 204 -14.00 10.31 -12.91
CA LEU A 204 -13.18 11.44 -12.45
C LEU A 204 -12.40 12.13 -13.60
N GLY A 205 -12.77 11.91 -14.87
CA GLY A 205 -12.12 12.53 -16.03
C GLY A 205 -12.14 14.07 -16.00
N PHE A 206 -12.99 14.66 -15.16
CA PHE A 206 -12.98 16.11 -14.91
C PHE A 206 -11.81 16.59 -14.04
N LEU A 207 -11.21 15.74 -13.19
CA LEU A 207 -9.97 16.04 -12.45
C LEU A 207 -8.73 15.84 -13.34
N GLY A 208 -8.82 14.97 -14.33
CA GLY A 208 -7.76 14.65 -15.27
C GLY A 208 -7.88 15.40 -16.59
N ARG A 209 -8.14 16.71 -16.57
CA ARG A 209 -7.94 17.54 -17.78
C ARG A 209 -6.44 17.63 -18.07
N THR A 210 -5.87 16.58 -18.63
CA THR A 210 -4.80 16.76 -19.62
C THR A 210 -5.45 17.52 -20.78
N ALA A 211 -4.94 18.72 -21.05
CA ALA A 211 -5.31 19.45 -22.25
C ALA A 211 -5.08 18.52 -23.43
N VAL A 212 -6.16 17.97 -23.99
CA VAL A 212 -6.11 17.31 -25.28
C VAL A 212 -5.75 18.42 -26.25
N GLY A 213 -4.46 18.51 -26.60
CA GLY A 213 -3.95 19.38 -27.64
C GLY A 213 -4.63 18.98 -28.93
N ARG A 214 -5.74 19.64 -29.25
CA ARG A 214 -6.34 19.59 -30.57
C ARG A 214 -5.43 20.37 -31.50
N ALA A 215 -5.16 19.85 -32.69
CA ALA A 215 -4.42 20.58 -33.71
C ALA A 215 -5.11 21.93 -33.97
N GLY A 216 -4.42 23.04 -33.66
CA GLY A 216 -4.94 24.40 -33.72
C GLY A 216 -3.88 25.40 -33.27
N PHE A 217 -4.10 26.68 -33.55
CA PHE A 217 -3.18 27.73 -33.12
C PHE A 217 -3.26 27.87 -31.59
N ALA A 218 -2.15 27.59 -30.91
CA ALA A 218 -1.98 27.87 -29.48
C ALA A 218 -1.02 29.04 -29.32
N ASP A 219 -1.37 30.02 -28.48
CA ASP A 219 -0.53 31.20 -28.22
C ASP A 219 0.75 30.87 -27.44
N ASN A 220 0.87 29.65 -26.90
CA ASN A 220 2.06 29.16 -26.20
C ASN A 220 2.33 27.69 -26.58
N VAL A 221 3.59 27.35 -26.88
CA VAL A 221 4.03 25.98 -27.21
C VAL A 221 5.07 25.54 -26.20
N LEU A 222 4.83 24.44 -25.49
CA LEU A 222 5.79 23.78 -24.61
C LEU A 222 6.63 22.77 -25.41
N LEU A 223 7.92 22.68 -25.13
CA LEU A 223 8.82 21.74 -25.79
C LEU A 223 8.43 20.30 -25.40
N GLY A 224 7.81 19.57 -26.35
CA GLY A 224 7.31 18.20 -26.15
C GLY A 224 5.91 17.96 -26.74
N ASP A 225 5.12 19.01 -26.95
CA ASP A 225 3.73 18.89 -27.45
C ASP A 225 3.63 18.54 -28.95
N VAL A 226 4.72 18.68 -29.70
CA VAL A 226 4.76 18.45 -31.15
C VAL A 226 4.60 16.98 -31.55
N SER A 227 4.91 16.04 -30.65
CA SER A 227 4.78 14.59 -30.93
C SER A 227 3.32 14.15 -30.99
N ASN A 228 2.45 14.78 -30.19
CA ASN A 228 1.03 14.45 -30.14
C ASN A 228 0.24 15.05 -31.31
N ILE A 229 0.69 16.20 -31.85
CA ILE A 229 0.06 16.84 -33.03
C ILE A 229 0.35 16.04 -34.31
N GLN A 230 1.50 15.37 -34.41
CA GLN A 230 1.84 14.53 -35.58
C GLN A 230 1.00 13.25 -35.68
N LEU A 231 0.38 12.81 -34.59
CA LEU A 231 -0.48 11.62 -34.56
C LEU A 231 -1.95 11.95 -34.88
N ASP A 232 -2.32 13.23 -34.96
CA ASP A 232 -3.67 13.68 -35.29
C ASP A 232 -3.82 13.88 -36.81
N SER A 233 -4.59 13.01 -37.46
CA SER A 233 -4.89 13.08 -38.89
C SER A 233 -6.11 13.96 -39.21
N SER A 234 -6.53 14.84 -38.30
CA SER A 234 -7.65 15.74 -38.51
C SER A 234 -7.34 16.78 -39.59
N ILE A 235 -8.24 16.91 -40.58
CA ILE A 235 -8.05 17.83 -41.72
C ILE A 235 -8.30 19.26 -41.23
N ILE A 236 -7.24 20.04 -41.07
CA ILE A 236 -7.29 21.42 -40.61
C ILE A 236 -7.58 22.45 -41.73
N PHE A 237 -7.22 22.13 -42.98
CA PHE A 237 -7.44 23.03 -44.10
C PHE A 237 -7.52 22.26 -45.43
N ARG A 238 -8.42 22.70 -46.33
CA ARG A 238 -8.50 22.23 -47.72
C ARG A 238 -8.20 23.41 -48.63
N ALA A 239 -7.12 23.33 -49.40
CA ALA A 239 -6.76 24.35 -50.38
C ALA A 239 -7.12 23.87 -51.79
N PRO A 240 -7.90 24.64 -52.57
CA PRO A 240 -7.99 24.40 -54.01
C PRO A 240 -6.64 24.79 -54.65
N SER A 241 -6.01 23.88 -55.37
CA SER A 241 -4.84 24.19 -56.21
C SER A 241 -5.28 24.37 -57.67
N ALA A 242 -4.69 25.35 -58.36
CA ALA A 242 -4.88 25.51 -59.79
C ALA A 242 -4.16 24.37 -60.53
N ALA A 243 -4.82 23.77 -61.52
CA ALA A 243 -4.28 22.65 -62.29
C ALA A 243 -2.95 23.05 -62.97
N ILE A 244 -1.86 22.39 -62.60
CA ILE A 244 -0.56 22.57 -63.24
C ILE A 244 -0.59 21.79 -64.56
N MET A 245 -0.69 22.51 -65.68
CA MET A 245 -0.61 21.94 -67.02
C MET A 245 0.84 21.49 -67.29
N SER A 246 1.03 20.19 -67.54
CA SER A 246 2.34 19.55 -67.71
C SER A 246 2.98 19.93 -69.05
N SER A 247 3.94 20.85 -69.04
CA SER A 247 4.81 21.16 -70.19
C SER A 247 6.30 20.90 -69.90
N PHE A 248 6.61 19.84 -69.15
CA PHE A 248 7.99 19.48 -68.80
C PHE A 248 8.42 18.12 -69.37
N PHE A 249 8.09 17.84 -70.64
CA PHE A 249 8.58 16.64 -71.32
C PHE A 249 8.96 16.85 -72.79
N LEU A 250 9.72 17.89 -73.10
CA LEU A 250 10.46 17.96 -74.37
C LEU A 250 11.79 18.69 -74.18
N ALA A 251 12.83 17.94 -73.79
CA ALA A 251 14.21 18.29 -74.10
C ALA A 251 15.03 16.99 -74.19
N SER A 252 15.23 16.50 -75.42
CA SER A 252 16.39 15.67 -75.76
C SER A 252 17.22 16.44 -76.78
N PRO A 253 18.57 16.45 -76.69
CA PRO A 253 19.41 17.44 -77.35
C PRO A 253 20.01 16.94 -78.68
N SER A 254 20.62 17.90 -79.40
CA SER A 254 21.69 17.81 -80.42
C SER A 254 21.30 18.13 -81.87
N PRO A 255 22.24 18.62 -82.72
CA PRO A 255 23.54 19.27 -82.45
C PRO A 255 23.55 20.78 -82.72
#